data_AF-A0AA88S8J5-F1
#
_entry.id   AF-A0AA88S8J5-F1
#
_cell.length_a   1.000
_cell.length_b   1.000
_cell.length_c   1.000
_cell.angle_alpha   90.00
_cell.angle_beta   90.00
_cell.angle_gamma   90.00
#
_symmetry.space_group_name_H-M   'P 1'
#
loop_
_entity.id
_entity.type
_entity.pdbx_description
1 polymer ?
#
loop_
_entity_poly.entity_id
_entity_poly.type
_entity_poly.pdbx_seq_one_letter_code
_entity_poly.pdbx_strand_id
1 'polypeptide(L)'
;APPANFPRAESKVKPISLPEDVYIKKFYKKHPDSKYEDAFKFCDFDPPPARVFGCRVLDLKEQGVTEEEAMAMADMEYRLEKKGKKKAYGRLRQIARLQGKKPPPNPYPSAIKEIQAEERKLVRDRFFNPDVLKIVEKLKEERAAEMQDRTRGGRGAW
;
A
#
# COMPACT_ATOMS: atom_id res chain seq x y z
N ALA A 1 -27.85 40.09 19.32
CA ALA A 1 -27.13 40.39 18.06
C ALA A 1 -27.63 39.47 16.96
N PRO A 2 -27.83 39.93 15.72
CA PRO A 2 -28.18 39.05 14.61
C PRO A 2 -27.03 38.09 14.27
N PRO A 3 -27.31 36.90 13.72
CA PRO A 3 -26.26 35.97 13.28
C PRO A 3 -25.42 36.58 12.14
N ALA A 4 -24.16 36.17 12.04
CA ALA A 4 -23.28 36.60 10.95
C ALA A 4 -23.77 36.03 9.61
N ASN A 5 -23.99 36.91 8.62
CA ASN A 5 -24.40 36.52 7.28
C ASN A 5 -23.20 36.57 6.33
N PHE A 6 -22.93 35.45 5.65
CA PHE A 6 -21.94 35.38 4.58
C PHE A 6 -22.61 35.65 3.22
N PRO A 7 -21.89 36.27 2.27
CA PRO A 7 -22.40 36.48 0.92
C PRO A 7 -22.73 35.14 0.25
N ARG A 8 -23.79 35.12 -0.56
CA ARG A 8 -24.19 33.95 -1.33
C ARG A 8 -23.08 33.61 -2.34
N ALA A 9 -22.52 32.41 -2.24
CA ALA A 9 -21.49 31.97 -3.19
C ALA A 9 -22.10 31.82 -4.59
N GLU A 10 -21.64 32.63 -5.55
CA GLU A 10 -22.14 32.62 -6.94
C GLU A 10 -21.43 31.58 -7.84
N SER A 11 -20.26 31.09 -7.42
CA SER A 11 -19.41 30.20 -8.22
C SER A 11 -19.20 28.82 -7.58
N LYS A 12 -18.87 27.82 -8.40
CA LYS A 12 -18.42 26.50 -7.94
C LYS A 12 -17.17 26.62 -7.05
N VAL A 13 -17.11 25.80 -6.02
CA VAL A 13 -15.96 25.72 -5.10
C VAL A 13 -14.69 25.34 -5.88
N LYS A 14 -13.61 26.11 -5.70
CA LYS A 14 -12.31 25.83 -6.34
C LYS A 14 -11.58 24.73 -5.56
N PRO A 15 -10.90 23.79 -6.24
CA PRO A 15 -10.08 22.81 -5.56
C PRO A 15 -8.90 23.49 -4.85
N ILE A 16 -8.62 23.07 -3.62
CA ILE A 16 -7.45 23.51 -2.86
C ILE A 16 -6.27 22.64 -3.29
N SER A 17 -5.15 23.28 -3.64
CA SER A 17 -3.88 22.63 -3.97
C SER A 17 -2.77 23.23 -3.14
N LEU A 18 -1.88 22.39 -2.63
CA LEU A 18 -0.72 22.80 -1.84
C LEU A 18 0.57 22.72 -2.69
N PRO A 19 1.58 23.56 -2.42
CA PRO A 19 2.82 23.55 -3.18
C PRO A 19 3.57 22.20 -3.08
N GLU A 20 3.42 21.46 -1.98
CA GLU A 20 4.04 20.15 -1.79
C GLU A 20 3.37 19.01 -2.58
N ASP A 21 2.15 19.21 -3.10
CA ASP A 21 1.34 18.15 -3.74
C ASP A 21 2.07 17.52 -4.93
N VAL A 22 2.87 18.30 -5.65
CA VAL A 22 3.65 17.83 -6.80
C VAL A 22 4.71 16.82 -6.35
N TYR A 23 5.38 17.09 -5.23
CA TYR A 23 6.43 16.24 -4.68
C TYR A 23 5.87 15.00 -3.99
N ILE A 24 4.70 15.10 -3.36
CA ILE A 24 3.97 13.94 -2.82
C ILE A 24 3.66 12.92 -3.94
N LYS A 25 3.22 13.40 -5.11
CA LYS A 25 2.98 12.53 -6.28
C LYS A 25 4.28 11.87 -6.77
N LYS A 26 5.38 12.62 -6.85
CA LYS A 26 6.71 12.10 -7.22
C LYS A 26 7.20 11.05 -6.21
N PHE A 27 6.98 11.28 -4.90
CA PHE A 27 7.33 10.36 -3.83
C PHE A 27 6.62 9.01 -4.00
N TYR A 28 5.29 9.00 -4.18
CA TYR A 28 4.55 7.75 -4.35
C TYR A 28 4.87 7.01 -5.66
N LYS A 29 5.32 7.73 -6.69
CA LYS A 29 5.84 7.09 -7.91
C LYS A 29 7.14 6.34 -7.64
N LYS A 30 7.99 6.87 -6.77
CA LYS A 30 9.28 6.25 -6.39
C LYS A 30 9.13 5.17 -5.31
N HIS A 31 8.22 5.37 -4.36
CA HIS A 31 7.97 4.48 -3.22
C HIS A 31 6.49 4.04 -3.18
N PRO A 32 6.05 3.17 -4.12
CA PRO A 32 4.64 2.77 -4.18
C PRO A 32 4.17 2.05 -2.92
N ASP A 33 5.04 1.27 -2.28
CA ASP A 33 4.74 0.50 -1.07
C ASP A 33 4.43 1.39 0.15
N SER A 34 4.91 2.64 0.16
CA SER A 34 4.70 3.58 1.27
C SER A 34 3.22 3.92 1.47
N LYS A 35 2.37 3.74 0.45
CA LYS A 35 0.91 3.88 0.59
C LYS A 35 0.31 2.93 1.64
N TYR A 36 0.92 1.76 1.80
CA TYR A 36 0.47 0.72 2.75
C TYR A 36 1.35 0.72 4.00
N GLU A 37 2.66 0.81 3.81
CA GLU A 37 3.65 0.76 4.89
C GLU A 37 3.59 1.99 5.80
N ASP A 38 3.34 3.18 5.24
CA ASP A 38 3.28 4.47 5.93
C ASP A 38 1.93 5.15 5.70
N ALA A 39 0.85 4.37 5.79
CA ALA A 39 -0.50 4.87 5.56
C ALA A 39 -0.86 6.03 6.50
N PHE A 40 -1.61 7.00 5.98
CA PHE A 40 -2.09 8.14 6.75
C PHE A 40 -3.01 7.68 7.88
N LYS A 41 -2.67 8.06 9.10
CA LYS A 41 -3.50 7.80 10.28
C LYS A 41 -4.24 9.08 10.64
N PHE A 42 -5.57 9.06 10.47
CA PHE A 42 -6.41 10.24 10.67
C PHE A 42 -6.31 10.83 12.10
N CYS A 43 -6.12 9.97 13.10
CA CYS A 43 -6.04 10.38 14.51
C CYS A 43 -4.61 10.72 14.97
N ASP A 44 -3.61 10.62 14.09
CA ASP A 44 -2.23 10.88 14.43
C ASP A 44 -1.87 12.35 14.13
N PHE A 45 -1.01 12.94 14.96
CA PHE A 45 -0.54 14.31 14.75
C PHE A 45 0.62 14.37 13.76
N ASP A 46 1.31 13.24 13.59
CA ASP A 46 2.47 13.17 12.72
C ASP A 46 2.05 13.12 11.25
N PRO A 47 2.61 14.00 10.39
CA PRO A 47 2.33 13.97 8.97
C PRO A 47 2.87 12.67 8.34
N PRO A 48 2.20 12.16 7.28
CA PRO A 48 2.69 10.98 6.58
C PRO A 48 4.05 11.29 5.92
N PRO A 49 4.95 10.30 5.77
CA PRO A 49 6.30 10.52 5.23
C PRO A 49 6.32 11.20 3.85
N ALA A 50 5.31 10.96 3.02
CA ALA A 50 5.19 11.64 1.73
C ALA A 50 5.03 13.17 1.88
N ARG A 51 4.30 13.62 2.90
CA ARG A 51 4.14 15.05 3.21
C ARG A 51 5.43 15.63 3.77
N VAL A 52 6.10 14.92 4.69
CA VAL A 52 7.41 15.31 5.23
C VAL A 52 8.42 15.48 4.09
N PHE A 53 8.46 14.54 3.16
CA PHE A 53 9.29 14.62 1.95
C PHE A 53 8.97 15.87 1.12
N GLY A 54 7.68 16.13 0.85
CA GLY A 54 7.26 17.27 0.05
C GLY A 54 7.62 18.62 0.69
N CYS A 55 7.36 18.77 1.99
CA CYS A 55 7.76 19.96 2.76
C CYS A 55 9.29 20.12 2.78
N ARG A 56 10.03 19.04 3.03
CA ARG A 56 11.49 19.06 3.07
C ARG A 56 12.11 19.53 1.74
N VAL A 57 11.55 19.11 0.61
CA VAL A 57 11.99 19.58 -0.71
C VAL A 57 11.76 21.09 -0.87
N LEU A 58 10.61 21.60 -0.41
CA LEU A 58 10.33 23.03 -0.45
C LEU A 58 11.29 23.83 0.44
N ASP A 59 11.54 23.37 1.67
CA ASP A 59 12.46 24.02 2.61
C ASP A 59 13.88 24.13 2.02
N LEU A 60 14.35 23.06 1.36
CA LEU A 60 15.67 23.04 0.72
C LEU A 60 15.72 23.96 -0.51
N LYS A 61 14.64 24.02 -1.29
CA LYS A 61 14.53 24.96 -2.42
C LYS A 61 14.50 26.41 -1.96
N GLU A 62 13.87 26.70 -0.82
CA GLU A 62 13.88 28.04 -0.21
C GLU A 62 15.30 28.45 0.20
N GLN A 63 16.14 27.49 0.58
CA GLN A 63 17.57 27.70 0.87
C GLN A 63 18.45 27.83 -0.39
N GLY A 64 17.86 27.78 -1.59
CA GLY A 64 18.58 27.92 -2.86
C GLY A 64 19.14 26.62 -3.44
N VAL A 65 18.79 25.46 -2.87
CA VAL A 65 19.17 24.15 -3.43
C VAL A 65 18.38 23.87 -4.71
N THR A 66 19.03 23.24 -5.69
CA THR A 66 18.33 22.82 -6.91
C THR A 66 17.24 21.79 -6.59
N GLU A 67 16.17 21.75 -7.39
CA GLU A 67 15.05 20.82 -7.13
C GLU A 67 15.49 19.35 -7.12
N GLU A 68 16.41 18.97 -7.99
CA GLU A 68 16.90 17.59 -8.10
C GLU A 68 17.70 17.18 -6.87
N GLU A 69 18.62 18.03 -6.41
CA GLU A 69 19.40 17.81 -5.20
C GLU A 69 18.51 17.81 -3.96
N ALA A 70 17.53 18.71 -3.89
CA ALA A 70 16.57 18.77 -2.79
C ALA A 70 15.75 17.47 -2.69
N MET A 71 15.25 16.96 -3.82
CA MET A 71 14.55 15.67 -3.87
C MET A 71 15.46 14.50 -3.50
N ALA A 72 16.74 14.52 -3.92
CA ALA A 72 17.69 13.47 -3.58
C ALA A 72 18.01 13.45 -2.08
N MET A 73 18.21 14.61 -1.46
CA MET A 73 18.43 14.72 -0.01
C MET A 73 17.22 14.27 0.80
N ALA A 74 16.01 14.74 0.45
CA ALA A 74 14.78 14.31 1.12
C ALA A 74 14.55 12.79 0.98
N ASP A 75 14.89 12.20 -0.17
CA ASP A 75 14.80 10.75 -0.37
C ASP A 75 15.79 9.97 0.49
N MET A 76 17.02 10.49 0.61
CA MET A 76 18.05 9.90 1.47
C MET A 76 17.63 9.95 2.93
N GLU A 77 17.08 11.07 3.41
CA GLU A 77 16.55 11.22 4.77
C GLU A 77 15.45 10.18 5.05
N TYR A 78 14.45 10.06 4.16
CA TYR A 78 13.40 9.05 4.28
C TYR A 78 13.94 7.62 4.33
N ARG A 79 14.89 7.27 3.45
CA ARG A 79 15.49 5.92 3.41
C ARG A 79 16.29 5.61 4.69
N LEU A 80 16.99 6.61 5.23
CA LEU A 80 17.75 6.47 6.48
C LEU A 80 16.81 6.24 7.66
N GLU A 81 15.73 7.01 7.77
CA GLU A 81 14.72 6.84 8.80
C GLU A 81 14.10 5.43 8.73
N LYS A 82 13.71 5.00 7.53
CA LYS A 82 13.16 3.66 7.29
C LYS A 82 14.13 2.55 7.69
N LYS A 83 15.42 2.71 7.37
CA LYS A 83 16.48 1.77 7.78
C LYS A 83 16.66 1.77 9.29
N GLY A 84 16.59 2.94 9.94
CA GLY A 84 16.64 3.10 11.40
C GLY A 84 15.51 2.36 12.09
N LYS A 85 14.26 2.60 11.66
CA LYS A 85 13.05 1.91 12.17
C LYS A 85 13.15 0.39 12.02
N LYS A 86 13.63 -0.11 10.88
CA LYS A 86 13.87 -1.57 10.68
C LYS A 86 14.92 -2.14 11.63
N LYS A 87 16.03 -1.44 11.87
CA LYS A 87 17.06 -1.86 12.82
C LYS A 87 16.55 -1.87 14.26
N ALA A 88 15.82 -0.82 14.66
CA ALA A 88 15.20 -0.72 15.97
C ALA A 88 14.22 -1.88 16.21
N TYR A 89 13.34 -2.16 15.24
CA TYR A 89 12.46 -3.31 15.30
C TYR A 89 13.20 -4.65 15.40
N GLY A 90 14.28 -4.83 14.63
CA GLY A 90 15.12 -6.02 14.72
C GLY A 90 15.68 -6.25 16.14
N ARG A 91 16.13 -5.18 16.80
CA ARG A 91 16.59 -5.21 18.19
C ARG A 91 15.47 -5.53 19.17
N LEU A 92 14.32 -4.85 19.06
CA LEU A 92 13.16 -5.11 19.91
C LEU A 92 12.65 -6.55 19.78
N ARG A 93 12.64 -7.10 18.56
CA ARG A 93 12.27 -8.48 18.28
C ARG A 93 13.23 -9.48 18.94
N GLN A 94 14.54 -9.19 18.93
CA GLN A 94 15.53 -10.03 19.60
C GLN A 94 15.33 -10.02 21.12
N ILE A 95 15.12 -8.85 21.72
CA ILE A 95 14.84 -8.70 23.15
C ILE A 95 13.56 -9.44 23.54
N ALA A 96 12.47 -9.27 22.79
CA ALA A 96 11.20 -9.94 23.06
C ALA A 96 11.34 -11.47 23.06
N ARG A 97 12.11 -12.04 22.11
CA ARG A 97 12.41 -13.47 22.06
C ARG A 97 13.17 -13.95 23.29
N LEU A 98 14.20 -13.22 23.71
CA LEU A 98 14.98 -13.56 24.92
C LEU A 98 14.13 -13.50 26.18
N GLN A 99 13.15 -12.60 26.24
CA GLN A 99 12.20 -12.47 27.35
C GLN A 99 11.02 -13.45 27.29
N GLY A 100 10.90 -14.27 26.24
CA GLY A 100 9.74 -15.14 26.02
C GLY A 100 8.43 -14.39 25.73
N LYS A 101 8.51 -13.10 25.39
CA LYS A 101 7.34 -12.25 25.09
C LYS A 101 7.06 -12.22 23.58
N LYS A 102 5.80 -11.92 23.23
CA LYS A 102 5.43 -11.67 21.83
C LYS A 102 6.19 -10.44 21.31
N PRO A 103 6.83 -10.51 20.13
CA PRO A 103 7.51 -9.36 19.55
C PRO A 103 6.51 -8.25 19.22
N PRO A 104 6.96 -6.97 19.22
CA PRO A 104 6.11 -5.87 18.81
C PRO A 104 5.65 -6.02 17.36
N PRO A 105 4.61 -5.29 16.93
CA PRO A 105 4.21 -5.24 15.53
C PRO A 105 5.36 -4.79 14.62
N ASN A 106 5.41 -5.33 13.41
CA ASN A 106 6.39 -4.92 12.41
C ASN A 106 6.07 -3.48 11.95
N PRO A 107 7.03 -2.53 12.01
CA PRO A 107 6.79 -1.15 11.58
C PRO A 107 6.49 -1.01 10.09
N TYR A 108 6.87 -1.99 9.27
CA TYR A 108 6.63 -2.00 7.83
C TYR A 108 6.01 -3.34 7.42
N PRO A 109 4.70 -3.51 7.65
CA PRO A 109 4.01 -4.72 7.21
C PRO A 109 3.89 -4.69 5.69
N SER A 110 4.38 -5.75 5.04
CA SER A 110 4.15 -5.91 3.60
C SER A 110 2.71 -6.36 3.38
N ALA A 111 1.94 -5.61 2.60
CA ALA A 111 0.55 -5.94 2.25
C ALA A 111 0.42 -7.39 1.74
N ILE A 112 1.38 -7.87 0.95
CA ILE A 112 1.41 -9.27 0.46
C ILE A 112 1.44 -10.28 1.61
N LYS A 113 2.23 -10.04 2.67
CA LYS A 113 2.29 -10.97 3.81
C LYS A 113 1.04 -10.93 4.67
N GLU A 114 0.34 -9.80 4.73
CA GLU A 114 -0.94 -9.71 5.41
C GLU A 114 -1.99 -10.53 4.67
N ILE A 115 -2.11 -10.34 3.35
CA ILE A 115 -2.99 -11.14 2.48
C ILE A 115 -2.63 -12.63 2.59
N GLN A 116 -1.34 -12.98 2.48
CA GLN A 116 -0.91 -14.38 2.62
C GLN A 116 -1.19 -14.96 4.01
N ALA A 117 -1.11 -14.16 5.08
CA ALA A 117 -1.42 -14.62 6.43
C ALA A 117 -2.92 -14.89 6.60
N GLU A 118 -3.77 -14.07 5.97
CA GLU A 118 -5.20 -14.28 5.92
C GLU A 118 -5.56 -15.51 5.09
N GLU A 119 -5.00 -15.62 3.87
CA GLU A 119 -5.23 -16.75 2.98
C GLU A 119 -4.71 -18.07 3.54
N ARG A 120 -3.57 -18.07 4.26
CA ARG A 120 -2.97 -19.29 4.84
C ARG A 120 -3.93 -20.10 5.68
N LYS A 121 -4.90 -19.45 6.33
CA LYS A 121 -5.94 -20.14 7.10
C LYS A 121 -6.83 -21.00 6.20
N LEU A 122 -7.11 -20.50 5.00
CA LEU A 122 -7.98 -21.12 4.00
C LEU A 122 -7.22 -22.04 3.03
N VAL A 123 -5.88 -21.92 2.95
CA VAL A 123 -5.06 -22.74 2.04
C VAL A 123 -5.28 -24.23 2.29
N ARG A 124 -5.34 -24.68 3.55
CA ARG A 124 -5.56 -26.10 3.85
C ARG A 124 -6.93 -26.57 3.36
N ASP A 125 -7.97 -25.77 3.57
CA ASP A 125 -9.32 -26.12 3.11
C ASP A 125 -9.42 -26.16 1.58
N ARG A 126 -8.69 -25.30 0.84
CA ARG A 126 -8.67 -25.35 -0.64
C ARG A 126 -8.20 -26.71 -1.19
N PHE A 127 -7.29 -27.39 -0.50
CA PHE A 127 -6.71 -28.66 -0.97
C PHE A 127 -7.32 -29.89 -0.32
N PHE A 128 -7.87 -29.78 0.89
CA PHE A 128 -8.30 -30.92 1.69
C PHE A 128 -9.80 -30.91 2.03
N ASN A 129 -10.55 -29.84 1.71
CA ASN A 129 -11.99 -29.84 1.91
C ASN A 129 -12.69 -30.69 0.82
N PRO A 130 -13.45 -31.73 1.20
CA PRO A 130 -14.09 -32.63 0.24
C PRO A 130 -15.11 -31.92 -0.67
N ASP A 131 -15.78 -30.86 -0.19
CA ASP A 131 -16.77 -30.13 -0.99
C ASP A 131 -16.08 -29.29 -2.07
N VAL A 132 -14.92 -28.69 -1.75
CA VAL A 132 -14.10 -27.95 -2.71
C VAL A 132 -13.54 -28.89 -3.78
N LEU A 133 -13.06 -30.09 -3.39
CA LEU A 133 -12.56 -31.09 -4.33
C LEU A 133 -13.64 -31.55 -5.31
N LYS A 134 -14.86 -31.80 -4.83
CA LYS A 134 -16.01 -32.14 -5.70
C LYS A 134 -16.31 -31.05 -6.73
N ILE A 135 -16.23 -29.78 -6.33
CA ILE A 135 -16.44 -28.65 -7.25
C ILE A 135 -15.33 -28.62 -8.31
N VAL A 136 -14.07 -28.84 -7.92
CA VAL A 136 -12.93 -28.88 -8.84
C VAL A 136 -13.02 -30.05 -9.83
N GLU A 137 -13.48 -31.22 -9.38
CA GLU A 137 -13.73 -32.38 -10.26
C GLU A 137 -14.79 -32.08 -11.30
N LYS A 138 -15.94 -31.54 -10.90
CA LYS A 138 -17.00 -31.13 -11.83
C LYS A 138 -16.51 -30.11 -12.87
N LEU A 139 -15.73 -29.12 -12.45
CA LEU A 139 -15.13 -28.14 -13.37
C LEU A 139 -14.16 -28.78 -14.38
N LYS A 140 -13.42 -29.83 -13.98
CA LYS A 140 -12.55 -30.58 -14.90
C LYS A 140 -13.38 -31.40 -15.90
N GLU A 141 -14.46 -32.03 -15.44
CA GLU A 141 -15.39 -32.78 -16.29
C GLU A 141 -16.06 -31.88 -17.32
N GLU A 142 -16.60 -30.73 -16.90
CA GLU A 142 -17.20 -29.72 -17.80
C GLU A 142 -16.20 -29.22 -18.84
N ARG A 143 -14.97 -28.90 -18.42
CA ARG A 143 -13.91 -28.45 -19.34
C ARG A 143 -13.48 -29.54 -20.33
N ALA A 144 -13.46 -30.79 -19.90
CA ALA A 144 -13.16 -31.93 -20.77
C ALA A 144 -14.28 -32.17 -21.79
N ALA A 145 -15.55 -32.04 -21.37
CA ALA A 145 -16.71 -32.13 -22.25
C ALA A 145 -16.71 -31.01 -23.30
N GLU A 146 -16.47 -29.76 -22.89
CA GLU A 146 -16.38 -28.61 -23.82
C GLU A 146 -15.24 -28.81 -24.85
N MET A 147 -14.10 -29.35 -24.41
CA MET A 147 -12.98 -29.64 -25.31
C MET A 147 -13.32 -30.77 -26.28
N GLN A 148 -14.04 -31.81 -25.85
CA GLN A 148 -14.50 -32.89 -26.73
C GLN A 148 -15.52 -32.38 -27.75
N ASP A 149 -16.46 -31.52 -27.35
CA ASP A 149 -17.43 -30.90 -28.27
C ASP A 149 -16.74 -30.00 -29.30
N ARG A 150 -15.76 -29.20 -28.89
CA ARG A 150 -14.94 -28.40 -29.83
C ARG A 150 -14.13 -29.26 -30.80
N THR A 151 -13.68 -30.43 -30.37
CA THR A 151 -12.92 -31.37 -31.21
C THR A 151 -13.83 -32.17 -32.15
N ARG A 152 -15.08 -32.41 -31.75
CA ARG A 152 -16.10 -33.11 -32.54
C ARG A 152 -16.77 -32.20 -33.57
N GLY A 153 -16.94 -30.91 -33.28
CA GLY A 153 -17.48 -29.90 -34.21
C GLY A 153 -16.54 -29.49 -35.36
N GLY A 154 -15.27 -29.88 -35.33
CA GLY A 154 -14.28 -29.57 -36.38
C GLY A 154 -14.16 -30.59 -37.52
N ARG A 155 -14.91 -31.71 -37.49
CA ARG A 155 -14.90 -32.75 -38.54
C ARG A 155 -16.22 -32.83 -39.32
N GLY A 156 -16.85 -31.70 -39.60
CA GLY A 156 -18.15 -31.63 -40.28
C GLY A 156 -18.28 -30.52 -41.32
N ALA A 157 -17.17 -30.04 -41.88
CA ALA A 157 -17.17 -29.07 -42.98
C ALA A 157 -16.16 -29.48 -44.06
N TRP A 158 -16.56 -30.44 -44.89
CA TRP A 158 -16.10 -30.67 -46.26
C TRP A 158 -17.29 -31.19 -47.06
#